data_AF-A0A9P1MGD7-F1
#
_entry.id   AF-A0A9P1MGD7-F1
#
_cell.length_a   1.000
_cell.length_b   1.000
_cell.length_c   1.000
_cell.angle_alpha   90.00
_cell.angle_beta   90.00
_cell.angle_gamma   90.00
#
_symmetry.space_group_name_H-M   'P 1'
#
loop_
_entity.id
_entity.type
_entity.pdbx_description
1 polymer ?
#
loop_
_entity_poly.entity_id
_entity_poly.type
_entity_poly.pdbx_seq_one_letter_code
_entity_poly.pdbx_strand_id
1 'polypeptide(L)'
;MEITVVYEGESIQLHVTKDFPIRTLVALAHEHLRKADDEEKNSLDLFVNSKSIEFNDTTTIQSLGIKQGDVISFGPSDYNNAKSPYVSPPRSPYTTLDKVQKQALQSNLKTGVENVPESFNTTGMAYIRLAINGVEVLTLVDSGAQVSILTSSAAKKCKVKDLIDPRWKEKAVGLAGKSVDALGTIMYCDIKVGEQTLSGPLSVLNPSVTEVDLILGLDFLFRYKAVIDLGKRRVTFDDGEPIEFLTEEEALKISAFKVEED
;
A
#
# COMPACT_ATOMS: atom_id res chain seq x y z
N MET A 1 -19.21 -14.25 17.73
CA MET A 1 -19.38 -15.66 17.31
C MET A 1 -18.00 -16.26 17.19
N GLU A 2 -17.84 -17.53 17.49
CA GLU A 2 -16.55 -18.21 17.40
C GLU A 2 -16.40 -18.86 16.03
N ILE A 3 -15.30 -18.57 15.34
CA ILE A 3 -14.91 -19.18 14.07
C ILE A 3 -13.48 -19.70 14.18
N THR A 4 -13.17 -20.72 13.39
CA THR A 4 -11.80 -21.22 13.25
C THR A 4 -11.24 -20.79 11.92
N VAL A 5 -10.12 -20.07 11.93
CA VAL A 5 -9.37 -19.77 10.72
C VAL A 5 -8.18 -20.72 10.64
N VAL A 6 -8.09 -21.48 9.55
CA VAL A 6 -6.98 -22.39 9.28
C VAL A 6 -6.09 -21.77 8.21
N TYR A 7 -4.84 -21.57 8.56
CA TYR A 7 -3.81 -21.00 7.69
C TYR A 7 -2.47 -21.66 8.01
N GLU A 8 -1.71 -22.05 6.98
CA GLU A 8 -0.42 -22.75 7.11
C GLU A 8 -0.42 -24.01 8.01
N GLY A 9 -1.58 -24.66 8.18
CA GLY A 9 -1.74 -25.85 9.01
C GLY A 9 -1.90 -25.54 10.50
N GLU A 10 -1.90 -24.26 10.85
CA GLU A 10 -2.25 -23.76 12.18
C GLU A 10 -3.71 -23.29 12.19
N SER A 11 -4.39 -23.52 13.31
CA SER A 11 -5.76 -23.07 13.53
C SER A 11 -5.78 -21.94 14.55
N ILE A 12 -6.37 -20.81 14.20
CA ILE A 12 -6.60 -19.68 15.09
C ILE A 12 -8.09 -19.63 15.41
N GLN A 13 -8.44 -19.65 16.70
CA GLN A 13 -9.81 -19.44 17.16
C GLN A 13 -10.06 -17.95 17.36
N LEU A 14 -11.01 -17.39 16.61
CA LEU A 14 -11.36 -15.97 16.66
C LEU A 14 -12.79 -15.77 17.14
N HIS A 15 -12.99 -14.75 17.97
CA HIS A 15 -14.29 -14.24 18.36
C HIS A 15 -14.64 -12.98 17.56
N VAL A 16 -15.52 -13.14 16.56
CA VAL A 16 -15.84 -12.08 15.60
C VAL A 16 -17.32 -11.67 15.66
N THR A 17 -17.64 -10.45 15.26
CA THR A 17 -19.04 -10.01 15.09
C THR A 17 -19.61 -10.53 13.76
N LYS A 18 -20.93 -10.38 13.57
CA LYS A 18 -21.61 -10.74 12.30
C LYS A 18 -21.18 -9.86 11.13
N ASP A 19 -20.87 -8.60 11.40
CA ASP A 19 -20.43 -7.62 10.41
C ASP A 19 -18.92 -7.64 10.18
N PHE A 20 -18.21 -8.63 10.74
CA PHE A 20 -16.76 -8.75 10.60
C PHE A 20 -16.38 -8.89 9.11
N PRO A 21 -15.46 -8.06 8.58
CA PRO A 21 -15.11 -8.09 7.16
C PRO A 21 -14.32 -9.35 6.77
N ILE A 22 -14.70 -10.00 5.66
CA ILE A 22 -13.97 -11.15 5.12
C ILE A 22 -12.57 -10.76 4.67
N ARG A 23 -12.41 -9.55 4.11
CA ARG A 23 -11.11 -9.03 3.70
C ARG A 23 -10.07 -8.97 4.84
N THR A 24 -10.50 -8.80 6.09
CA THR A 24 -9.59 -8.83 7.25
C THR A 24 -9.00 -10.23 7.45
N LEU A 25 -9.81 -11.28 7.22
CA LEU A 25 -9.35 -12.67 7.29
C LEU A 25 -8.45 -13.03 6.11
N VAL A 26 -8.75 -12.49 4.93
CA VAL A 26 -7.91 -12.61 3.73
C VAL A 26 -6.56 -11.92 3.97
N ALA A 27 -6.55 -10.70 4.50
CA ALA A 27 -5.32 -9.98 4.81
C ALA A 27 -4.46 -10.68 5.87
N LEU A 28 -5.08 -11.30 6.88
CA LEU A 28 -4.40 -12.17 7.84
C LEU A 28 -3.66 -13.33 7.13
N ALA A 29 -4.24 -13.87 6.05
CA ALA A 29 -3.58 -14.85 5.20
C ALA A 29 -2.52 -14.24 4.26
N HIS A 30 -2.68 -12.97 3.84
CA HIS A 30 -1.71 -12.27 2.96
C HIS A 30 -0.50 -11.67 3.67
N GLU A 31 -0.58 -11.29 4.94
CA GLU A 31 0.52 -10.63 5.65
C GLU A 31 1.77 -11.54 5.76
N HIS A 32 1.61 -12.85 5.58
CA HIS A 32 2.68 -13.83 5.38
C HIS A 32 3.00 -14.14 3.91
N LEU A 33 2.09 -13.84 2.96
CA LEU A 33 2.31 -13.85 1.50
C LEU A 33 3.00 -12.58 0.97
N ARG A 34 3.56 -11.73 1.83
CA ARG A 34 4.39 -10.58 1.41
C ARG A 34 5.63 -10.99 0.56
N LYS A 35 5.89 -12.29 0.44
CA LYS A 35 6.92 -12.91 -0.43
C LYS A 35 6.37 -13.58 -1.71
N ALA A 36 5.06 -13.59 -1.93
CA ALA A 36 4.41 -14.12 -3.11
C ALA A 36 4.25 -13.02 -4.18
N ASP A 37 4.40 -13.38 -5.45
CA ASP A 37 4.22 -12.46 -6.58
C ASP A 37 2.76 -11.99 -6.67
N ASP A 38 2.52 -10.82 -7.28
CA ASP A 38 1.18 -10.19 -7.30
C ASP A 38 0.11 -11.02 -8.04
N GLU A 39 0.51 -11.98 -8.89
CA GLU A 39 -0.40 -12.97 -9.49
C GLU A 39 -0.94 -13.98 -8.46
N GLU A 40 -0.13 -14.46 -7.51
CA GLU A 40 -0.56 -15.40 -6.46
C GLU A 40 -1.44 -14.74 -5.41
N LYS A 41 -1.27 -13.42 -5.19
CA LYS A 41 -2.14 -12.68 -4.26
C LYS A 41 -3.57 -12.55 -4.80
N ASN A 42 -3.73 -12.47 -6.11
CA ASN A 42 -5.04 -12.33 -6.75
C ASN A 42 -5.78 -13.66 -6.95
N SER A 43 -5.19 -14.81 -6.57
CA SER A 43 -5.77 -16.15 -6.74
C SER A 43 -6.10 -16.86 -5.42
N LEU A 44 -6.19 -16.14 -4.30
CA LEU A 44 -6.48 -16.74 -3.00
C LEU A 44 -7.98 -17.01 -2.86
N ASP A 45 -8.37 -18.27 -3.02
CA ASP A 45 -9.76 -18.67 -2.82
C ASP A 45 -10.07 -18.80 -1.33
N LEU A 46 -11.24 -18.29 -0.97
CA LEU A 46 -11.82 -18.43 0.36
C LEU A 46 -12.63 -19.73 0.41
N PHE A 47 -12.39 -20.55 1.42
CA PHE A 47 -13.16 -21.75 1.68
C PHE A 47 -13.86 -21.66 3.03
N VAL A 48 -15.15 -22.00 3.06
CA VAL A 48 -15.91 -22.21 4.30
C VAL A 48 -16.35 -23.66 4.35
N ASN A 49 -15.92 -24.39 5.38
CA ASN A 49 -16.15 -25.82 5.51
C ASN A 49 -15.80 -26.60 4.23
N SER A 50 -14.63 -26.29 3.65
CA SER A 50 -14.10 -26.88 2.40
C SER A 50 -14.88 -26.56 1.11
N LYS A 51 -15.82 -25.60 1.14
CA LYS A 51 -16.49 -25.11 -0.06
C LYS A 51 -15.92 -23.76 -0.44
N SER A 52 -15.48 -23.60 -1.69
CA SER A 52 -15.05 -22.31 -2.22
C SER A 52 -16.23 -21.34 -2.24
N ILE A 53 -15.98 -20.10 -1.83
CA ILE A 53 -16.95 -19.02 -1.75
C ILE A 53 -16.33 -17.77 -2.37
N GLU A 54 -17.06 -17.16 -3.30
CA GLU A 54 -16.72 -15.85 -3.83
C GLU A 54 -16.96 -14.75 -2.79
N PHE A 55 -16.09 -13.75 -2.76
CA PHE A 55 -16.21 -12.59 -1.90
C PHE A 55 -15.73 -11.34 -2.63
N ASN A 56 -16.04 -10.18 -2.04
CA ASN A 56 -15.56 -8.86 -2.46
C ASN A 56 -15.28 -8.00 -1.22
N ASP A 57 -14.86 -6.76 -1.42
CA ASP A 57 -14.41 -5.85 -0.35
C ASP A 57 -15.50 -5.47 0.68
N THR A 58 -16.77 -5.67 0.34
CA THR A 58 -17.93 -5.40 1.21
C THR A 58 -18.46 -6.66 1.89
N THR A 59 -17.89 -7.82 1.58
CA THR A 59 -18.36 -9.11 2.09
C THR A 59 -18.03 -9.24 3.58
N THR A 60 -19.03 -9.61 4.37
CA THR A 60 -18.94 -9.87 5.81
C THR A 60 -19.27 -11.32 6.15
N ILE A 61 -18.92 -11.74 7.37
CA ILE A 61 -19.29 -13.04 7.93
C ILE A 61 -20.80 -13.34 7.75
N GLN A 62 -21.66 -12.35 8.03
CA GLN A 62 -23.10 -12.50 7.87
C GLN A 62 -23.51 -12.67 6.40
N SER A 63 -22.93 -11.90 5.48
CA SER A 63 -23.29 -11.96 4.06
C SER A 63 -23.02 -13.33 3.43
N LEU A 64 -22.00 -14.05 3.92
CA LEU A 64 -21.68 -15.41 3.50
C LEU A 64 -22.46 -16.50 4.26
N GLY A 65 -23.30 -16.11 5.21
CA GLY A 65 -24.07 -17.05 6.04
C GLY A 65 -23.21 -17.92 6.96
N ILE A 66 -22.00 -17.46 7.30
CA ILE A 66 -21.06 -18.15 8.19
C ILE A 66 -21.65 -18.21 9.60
N LYS A 67 -21.54 -19.36 10.23
CA LYS A 67 -22.13 -19.70 11.53
C LYS A 67 -21.04 -19.98 12.57
N GLN A 68 -21.47 -20.01 13.82
CA GLN A 68 -20.61 -20.40 14.92
C GLN A 68 -20.05 -21.82 14.72
N GLY A 69 -18.74 -21.95 14.85
CA GLY A 69 -18.02 -23.21 14.68
C GLY A 69 -17.60 -23.52 13.24
N ASP A 70 -17.94 -22.67 12.27
CA ASP A 70 -17.47 -22.84 10.90
C ASP A 70 -15.94 -22.68 10.82
N VAL A 71 -15.36 -23.49 9.93
CA VAL A 71 -13.93 -23.45 9.61
C VAL A 71 -13.73 -22.68 8.32
N ILE A 72 -12.95 -21.61 8.40
CA ILE A 72 -12.55 -20.78 7.28
C ILE A 72 -11.10 -21.10 6.93
N SER A 73 -10.80 -21.30 5.65
CA SER A 73 -9.45 -21.55 5.17
C SER A 73 -9.18 -20.82 3.86
N PHE A 74 -7.90 -20.59 3.57
CA PHE A 74 -7.44 -19.89 2.37
C PHE A 74 -6.46 -20.76 1.58
N GLY A 75 -6.57 -20.77 0.26
CA GLY A 75 -5.65 -21.52 -0.61
C GLY A 75 -5.97 -21.35 -2.10
N PRO A 76 -5.12 -21.87 -3.00
CA PRO A 76 -5.36 -21.83 -4.45
C PRO A 76 -6.57 -22.69 -4.87
N SER A 77 -7.16 -22.41 -6.03
CA SER A 77 -8.37 -23.06 -6.55
C SER A 77 -8.30 -24.58 -6.65
N ASP A 78 -7.12 -25.10 -6.97
CA ASP A 78 -6.87 -26.53 -7.18
C ASP A 78 -6.61 -27.31 -5.87
N TYR A 79 -6.67 -26.65 -4.72
CA TYR A 79 -6.40 -27.25 -3.40
C TYR A 79 -7.38 -28.36 -3.02
N ASN A 80 -8.55 -28.41 -3.66
CA ASN A 80 -9.61 -29.38 -3.37
C ASN A 80 -9.30 -30.85 -3.77
N ASN A 81 -8.17 -31.15 -4.43
CA ASN A 81 -7.92 -32.49 -4.97
C ASN A 81 -6.72 -33.29 -4.42
N ALA A 82 -6.04 -32.86 -3.35
CA ALA A 82 -4.91 -33.63 -2.84
C ALA A 82 -4.90 -33.75 -1.31
N LYS A 83 -5.04 -35.00 -0.83
CA LYS A 83 -4.27 -35.46 0.34
C LYS A 83 -2.78 -35.31 -0.01
N SER A 84 -2.18 -34.15 0.21
CA SER A 84 -0.72 -33.99 0.05
C SER A 84 -0.19 -32.90 0.98
N PRO A 85 0.89 -33.16 1.71
CA PRO A 85 1.41 -32.28 2.73
C PRO A 85 2.03 -31.03 2.08
N TYR A 86 1.56 -29.88 2.55
CA TYR A 86 2.32 -28.65 2.75
C TYR A 86 3.72 -28.62 2.11
N VAL A 87 3.87 -27.86 1.02
CA VAL A 87 5.16 -27.19 0.76
C VAL A 87 5.23 -26.07 1.78
N SER A 88 5.98 -26.28 2.86
CA SER A 88 6.20 -25.22 3.84
C SER A 88 6.76 -23.99 3.11
N PRO A 89 6.22 -22.79 3.36
CA PRO A 89 6.84 -21.57 2.88
C PRO A 89 8.31 -21.51 3.34
N PRO A 90 9.18 -20.76 2.64
CA PRO A 90 10.59 -20.66 3.01
C PRO A 90 10.71 -20.33 4.50
N ARG A 91 11.47 -21.16 5.24
CA ARG A 91 11.59 -21.18 6.72
C ARG A 91 11.25 -19.83 7.34
N SER A 92 10.02 -19.73 7.84
CA SER A 92 9.57 -18.57 8.59
C SER A 92 10.51 -18.35 9.79
N PRO A 93 10.94 -17.11 10.08
CA PRO A 93 11.80 -16.82 11.24
C PRO A 93 11.18 -17.32 12.57
N TYR A 94 9.86 -17.55 12.57
CA TYR A 94 9.05 -18.16 13.62
C TYR A 94 9.48 -19.58 14.01
N THR A 95 10.18 -20.30 13.12
CA THR A 95 10.67 -21.66 13.41
C THR A 95 11.75 -21.70 14.50
N THR A 96 12.40 -20.57 14.77
CA THR A 96 13.46 -20.43 15.78
C THR A 96 12.95 -19.95 17.14
N LEU A 97 11.69 -19.49 17.22
CA LEU A 97 11.09 -18.99 18.44
C LEU A 97 10.77 -20.13 19.41
N ASP A 98 10.97 -19.86 20.71
CA ASP A 98 10.54 -20.79 21.75
C ASP A 98 9.01 -20.84 21.89
N LYS A 99 8.52 -21.81 22.67
CA LYS A 99 7.07 -22.00 22.86
C LYS A 99 6.39 -20.78 23.49
N VAL A 100 7.06 -20.07 24.39
CA VAL A 100 6.49 -18.92 25.11
C VAL A 100 6.36 -17.73 24.17
N GLN A 101 7.38 -17.47 23.37
CA GLN A 101 7.37 -16.45 22.33
C GLN A 101 6.29 -16.71 21.29
N LYS A 102 6.15 -17.96 20.83
CA LYS A 102 5.08 -18.35 19.90
C LYS A 102 3.69 -18.10 20.50
N GLN A 103 3.47 -18.49 21.75
CA GLN A 103 2.20 -18.27 22.44
C GLN A 103 1.88 -16.77 22.61
N ALA A 104 2.87 -15.97 23.00
CA ALA A 104 2.70 -14.53 23.14
C ALA A 104 2.33 -13.85 21.81
N LEU A 105 3.00 -14.23 20.72
CA LEU A 105 2.76 -13.67 19.39
C LEU A 105 1.39 -14.08 18.83
N GLN A 106 1.01 -15.35 19.01
CA GLN A 106 -0.32 -15.86 18.66
C GLN A 106 -1.44 -15.17 19.46
N SER A 107 -1.22 -14.97 20.77
CA SER A 107 -2.17 -14.25 21.62
C SER A 107 -2.33 -12.79 21.16
N ASN A 108 -1.23 -12.11 20.85
CA ASN A 108 -1.27 -10.72 20.39
C ASN A 108 -1.96 -10.58 19.03
N LEU A 109 -1.67 -11.49 18.09
CA LEU A 109 -2.31 -11.55 16.78
C LEU A 109 -3.82 -11.72 16.92
N LYS A 110 -4.26 -12.71 17.73
CA LYS A 110 -5.68 -12.92 18.03
C LYS A 110 -6.33 -11.65 18.56
N THR A 111 -5.73 -11.02 19.57
CA THR A 111 -6.27 -9.78 20.14
C THR A 111 -6.35 -8.66 19.10
N GLY A 112 -5.34 -8.51 18.22
CA GLY A 112 -5.35 -7.53 17.14
C GLY A 112 -6.48 -7.76 16.15
N VAL A 113 -6.65 -9.00 15.68
CA VAL A 113 -7.71 -9.36 14.71
C VAL A 113 -9.10 -9.13 15.31
N GLU A 114 -9.31 -9.46 16.58
CA GLU A 114 -10.61 -9.33 17.25
C GLU A 114 -10.98 -7.89 17.59
N ASN A 115 -10.02 -7.06 18.00
CA ASN A 115 -10.30 -5.73 18.55
C ASN A 115 -10.00 -4.58 17.60
N VAL A 116 -9.11 -4.77 16.62
CA VAL A 116 -8.69 -3.73 15.66
C VAL A 116 -8.61 -4.34 14.24
N PRO A 117 -9.71 -4.94 13.74
CA PRO A 117 -9.73 -5.64 12.45
C PRO A 117 -9.34 -4.76 11.25
N GLU A 118 -9.49 -3.45 11.37
CA GLU A 118 -9.08 -2.46 10.38
C GLU A 118 -7.57 -2.35 10.20
N SER A 119 -6.77 -2.73 11.20
CA SER A 119 -5.29 -2.72 11.10
C SER A 119 -4.75 -3.69 10.05
N PHE A 120 -5.56 -4.67 9.66
CA PHE A 120 -5.23 -5.66 8.64
C PHE A 120 -5.72 -5.24 7.25
N ASN A 121 -6.50 -4.17 7.12
CA ASN A 121 -6.85 -3.66 5.80
C ASN A 121 -5.68 -2.85 5.23
N THR A 122 -5.34 -3.06 3.95
CA THR A 122 -4.45 -2.14 3.25
C THR A 122 -5.11 -0.77 3.18
N THR A 123 -4.51 0.22 3.83
CA THR A 123 -4.97 1.60 3.68
C THR A 123 -4.35 2.13 2.39
N GLY A 124 -5.19 2.43 1.40
CA GLY A 124 -4.73 3.06 0.16
C GLY A 124 -4.00 4.37 0.46
N MET A 125 -2.86 4.56 -0.19
CA MET A 125 -1.99 5.72 0.00
C MET A 125 -2.67 7.04 -0.42
N ALA A 126 -2.16 8.17 0.07
CA ALA A 126 -2.64 9.51 -0.27
C ALA A 126 -2.13 9.96 -1.64
N TYR A 127 -2.54 9.24 -2.69
CA TYR A 127 -2.20 9.58 -4.06
C TYR A 127 -3.13 10.65 -4.63
N ILE A 128 -2.57 11.57 -5.40
CA ILE A 128 -3.31 12.54 -6.21
C ILE A 128 -2.75 12.59 -7.63
N ARG A 129 -3.56 13.11 -8.55
CA ARG A 129 -3.15 13.39 -9.92
C ARG A 129 -2.75 14.85 -10.05
N LEU A 130 -1.52 15.10 -10.45
CA LEU A 130 -1.02 16.43 -10.79
C LEU A 130 -0.55 16.44 -12.26
N ALA A 131 -0.22 17.61 -12.79
CA ALA A 131 0.38 17.71 -14.12
C ALA A 131 1.57 18.68 -14.18
N ILE A 132 2.63 18.28 -14.87
CA ILE A 132 3.79 19.12 -15.16
C ILE A 132 3.91 19.23 -16.69
N ASN A 133 3.93 20.45 -17.23
CA ASN A 133 3.90 20.69 -18.68
C ASN A 133 2.76 19.94 -19.41
N GLY A 134 1.59 19.81 -18.77
CA GLY A 134 0.43 19.10 -19.32
C GLY A 134 0.55 17.58 -19.33
N VAL A 135 1.63 17.01 -18.78
CA VAL A 135 1.81 15.57 -18.59
C VAL A 135 1.36 15.21 -17.18
N GLU A 136 0.40 14.31 -17.08
CA GLU A 136 -0.09 13.81 -15.79
C GLU A 136 0.98 12.98 -15.08
N VAL A 137 1.08 13.15 -13.76
CA VAL A 137 2.03 12.46 -12.89
C VAL A 137 1.32 11.87 -11.68
N LEU A 138 1.62 10.61 -11.35
CA LEU A 138 1.15 9.99 -10.12
C LEU A 138 1.93 10.59 -8.94
N THR A 139 1.22 11.26 -8.04
CA THR A 139 1.85 11.99 -6.93
C THR A 139 1.48 11.39 -5.58
N LEU A 140 2.46 11.11 -4.73
CA LEU A 140 2.25 10.82 -3.32
C LEU A 140 2.28 12.11 -2.49
N VAL A 141 1.26 12.34 -1.67
CA VAL A 141 1.27 13.39 -0.64
C VAL A 141 1.94 12.82 0.62
N ASP A 142 3.15 13.30 0.95
CA ASP A 142 3.98 12.70 2.00
C ASP A 142 4.51 13.75 2.98
N SER A 143 3.89 13.84 4.17
CA SER A 143 4.39 14.69 5.26
C SER A 143 5.65 14.16 5.94
N GLY A 144 6.07 12.92 5.64
CA GLY A 144 7.32 12.33 6.09
C GLY A 144 8.53 12.72 5.23
N ALA A 145 8.31 13.28 4.03
CA ALA A 145 9.36 13.78 3.16
C ALA A 145 9.64 15.26 3.44
N GLN A 146 10.89 15.62 3.75
CA GLN A 146 11.26 17.02 3.99
C GLN A 146 11.24 17.86 2.71
N VAL A 147 11.58 17.26 1.58
CA VAL A 147 11.67 17.89 0.25
C VAL A 147 10.83 17.14 -0.75
N SER A 148 10.32 17.83 -1.76
CA SER A 148 9.58 17.23 -2.86
C SER A 148 10.53 16.59 -3.87
N ILE A 149 10.20 15.38 -4.31
CA ILE A 149 11.07 14.53 -5.13
C ILE A 149 10.38 14.18 -6.44
N LEU A 150 11.04 14.47 -7.57
CA LEU A 150 10.60 14.04 -8.89
C LEU A 150 11.51 12.90 -9.39
N THR A 151 10.93 11.86 -9.99
CA THR A 151 11.76 10.83 -10.64
C THR A 151 12.38 11.37 -11.93
N SER A 152 13.57 10.89 -12.27
CA SER A 152 14.21 11.26 -13.55
C SER A 152 13.44 10.79 -14.79
N SER A 153 12.68 9.69 -14.70
CA SER A 153 11.75 9.27 -15.76
C SER A 153 10.61 10.28 -15.93
N ALA A 154 10.01 10.76 -14.83
CA ALA A 154 9.02 11.83 -14.87
C ALA A 154 9.61 13.14 -15.41
N ALA A 155 10.82 13.52 -14.98
CA ALA A 155 11.50 14.71 -15.51
C ALA A 155 11.71 14.64 -17.04
N LYS A 156 12.05 13.46 -17.59
CA LYS A 156 12.17 13.19 -19.03
C LYS A 156 10.81 13.33 -19.72
N LYS A 157 9.77 12.65 -19.21
CA LYS A 157 8.42 12.64 -19.79
C LYS A 157 7.75 14.02 -19.77
N CYS A 158 7.90 14.75 -18.66
CA CYS A 158 7.40 16.12 -18.49
C CYS A 158 8.26 17.17 -19.20
N LYS A 159 9.33 16.77 -19.91
CA LYS A 159 10.23 17.67 -20.67
C LYS A 159 10.88 18.76 -19.80
N VAL A 160 11.23 18.41 -18.56
CA VAL A 160 11.94 19.28 -17.59
C VAL A 160 13.32 18.74 -17.21
N LYS A 161 13.77 17.64 -17.83
CA LYS A 161 15.09 17.02 -17.57
C LYS A 161 16.26 18.00 -17.75
N ASP A 162 16.19 18.91 -18.72
CA ASP A 162 17.26 19.88 -19.00
C ASP A 162 17.36 20.99 -17.94
N LEU A 163 16.38 21.07 -17.03
CA LEU A 163 16.36 22.03 -15.92
C LEU A 163 17.03 21.51 -14.65
N ILE A 164 17.50 20.25 -14.66
CA ILE A 164 18.17 19.64 -13.52
C ILE A 164 19.54 20.30 -13.34
N ASP A 165 19.71 21.04 -12.24
CA ASP A 165 21.00 21.65 -11.89
C ASP A 165 21.80 20.71 -10.97
N PRO A 166 22.89 20.09 -11.48
CA PRO A 166 23.70 19.14 -10.70
C PRO A 166 24.58 19.80 -9.65
N ARG A 167 24.62 21.14 -9.56
CA ARG A 167 25.31 21.86 -8.47
C ARG A 167 24.54 21.73 -7.15
N TRP A 168 23.25 21.45 -7.23
CA TRP A 168 22.36 21.34 -6.08
C TRP A 168 21.97 19.88 -5.91
N LYS A 169 22.91 19.09 -5.41
CA LYS A 169 22.68 17.67 -5.10
C LYS A 169 22.48 17.52 -3.61
N GLU A 170 21.28 17.10 -3.25
CA GLU A 170 20.97 16.69 -1.89
C GLU A 170 21.09 15.17 -1.77
N LYS A 171 21.36 14.71 -0.53
CA LYS A 171 21.22 13.30 -0.21
C LYS A 171 19.83 13.06 0.35
N ALA A 172 19.06 12.23 -0.33
CA ALA A 172 17.80 11.74 0.21
C ALA A 172 18.10 10.57 1.16
N VAL A 173 17.79 10.73 2.45
CA VAL A 173 17.98 9.69 3.46
C VAL A 173 16.62 9.19 3.90
N GLY A 174 16.31 7.92 3.60
CA GLY A 174 15.08 7.29 4.06
C GLY A 174 15.18 6.79 5.51
N LEU A 175 14.05 6.38 6.09
CA LEU A 175 13.96 5.86 7.46
C LEU A 175 14.84 4.62 7.71
N ALA A 176 15.18 3.86 6.67
CA ALA A 176 16.09 2.72 6.75
C ALA A 176 17.59 3.09 6.73
N GLY A 177 17.92 4.39 6.79
CA GLY A 177 19.31 4.90 6.75
C GLY A 177 19.99 4.80 5.38
N LYS A 178 19.36 4.15 4.40
CA LYS A 178 19.84 4.12 3.01
C LYS A 178 19.77 5.53 2.44
N SER A 179 20.94 6.04 2.09
CA SER A 179 21.08 7.33 1.41
C SER A 179 21.10 7.11 -0.09
N VAL A 180 20.39 7.97 -0.82
CA VAL A 180 20.43 8.04 -2.29
C VAL A 180 20.88 9.44 -2.67
N ASP A 181 21.88 9.51 -3.55
CA ASP A 181 22.33 10.78 -4.08
C ASP A 181 21.36 11.27 -5.17
N ALA A 182 20.91 12.52 -5.06
CA ALA A 182 20.15 13.16 -6.12
C ALA A 182 20.99 13.39 -7.37
N LEU A 183 20.34 13.34 -8.54
CA LEU A 183 20.93 13.73 -9.82
C LEU A 183 21.17 15.25 -9.88
N GLY A 184 20.33 16.01 -9.18
CA GLY A 184 20.35 17.46 -9.07
C GLY A 184 18.97 17.97 -8.66
N THR A 185 18.78 19.28 -8.71
CA THR A 185 17.50 19.93 -8.36
C THR A 185 17.01 20.78 -9.52
N ILE A 186 15.73 20.65 -9.86
CA ILE A 186 15.03 21.63 -10.70
C ILE A 186 14.60 22.76 -9.77
N MET A 187 15.17 23.96 -9.90
CA MET A 187 14.94 25.05 -8.92
C MET A 187 13.53 25.64 -8.97
N TYR A 188 12.91 25.59 -10.13
CA TYR A 188 11.56 26.10 -10.36
C TYR A 188 10.85 25.19 -11.35
N CYS A 189 9.73 24.63 -10.92
CA CYS A 189 8.84 23.84 -11.76
C CYS A 189 7.39 24.19 -11.38
N ASP A 190 6.57 24.47 -12.40
CA ASP A 190 5.13 24.64 -12.22
C ASP A 190 4.43 23.27 -12.27
N ILE A 191 3.58 23.02 -11.29
CA ILE A 191 2.81 21.80 -11.08
C ILE A 191 1.33 22.19 -11.01
N LYS A 192 0.54 21.75 -11.98
CA LYS A 192 -0.89 22.00 -12.05
C LYS A 192 -1.64 21.07 -11.11
N VAL A 193 -2.56 21.65 -10.34
CA VAL A 193 -3.51 20.98 -9.46
C VAL A 193 -4.89 21.60 -9.66
N GLY A 194 -5.76 20.94 -10.42
CA GLY A 194 -6.99 21.56 -10.93
C GLY A 194 -6.66 22.87 -11.67
N GLU A 195 -7.30 23.96 -11.27
CA GLU A 195 -7.07 25.31 -11.82
C GLU A 195 -5.88 26.06 -11.17
N GLN A 196 -5.34 25.55 -10.06
CA GLN A 196 -4.23 26.16 -9.33
C GLN A 196 -2.87 25.68 -9.87
N THR A 197 -1.83 26.45 -9.59
CA THR A 197 -0.43 26.09 -9.88
C THR A 197 0.39 26.14 -8.59
N LEU A 198 1.01 25.01 -8.26
CA LEU A 198 2.04 24.92 -7.23
C LEU A 198 3.40 25.06 -7.90
N SER A 199 4.30 25.84 -7.33
CA SER A 199 5.60 26.17 -7.92
C SER A 199 6.70 26.05 -6.88
N GLY A 200 7.80 25.42 -7.26
CA GLY A 200 8.91 25.23 -6.33
C GLY A 200 10.03 24.35 -6.84
N PRO A 201 11.04 24.13 -5.98
CA PRO A 201 12.16 23.27 -6.29
C PRO A 201 11.77 21.79 -6.19
N LEU A 202 12.30 20.95 -7.08
CA LEU A 202 12.11 19.50 -7.05
C LEU A 202 13.47 18.81 -7.08
N SER A 203 13.77 18.01 -6.04
CA SER A 203 14.96 17.16 -6.02
C SER A 203 14.74 15.96 -6.95
N VAL A 204 15.71 15.66 -7.81
CA VAL A 204 15.53 14.62 -8.84
C VAL A 204 16.29 13.35 -8.50
N LEU A 205 15.58 12.24 -8.33
CA LEU A 205 16.15 10.93 -8.01
C LEU A 205 15.99 9.92 -9.16
N ASN A 206 16.72 8.81 -9.09
CA ASN A 206 16.51 7.67 -9.98
C ASN A 206 15.17 6.98 -9.64
N PRO A 207 14.31 6.64 -10.62
CA PRO A 207 13.01 5.98 -10.39
C PRO A 207 13.05 4.69 -9.57
N SER A 208 14.18 3.97 -9.47
CA SER A 208 14.28 2.74 -8.66
C SER A 208 14.08 2.93 -7.15
N VAL A 209 13.83 4.15 -6.68
CA VAL A 209 13.70 4.48 -5.25
C VAL A 209 12.27 4.73 -4.80
N THR A 210 11.31 4.85 -5.73
CA THR A 210 9.92 5.14 -5.41
C THR A 210 9.00 4.60 -6.51
N GLU A 211 7.78 4.24 -6.14
CA GLU A 211 6.75 3.72 -7.05
C GLU A 211 5.82 4.82 -7.60
N VAL A 212 6.12 6.08 -7.33
CA VAL A 212 5.41 7.26 -7.85
C VAL A 212 6.31 8.15 -8.70
N ASP A 213 5.71 9.00 -9.53
CA ASP A 213 6.44 9.97 -10.35
C ASP A 213 6.93 11.16 -9.52
N LEU A 214 6.12 11.58 -8.55
CA LEU A 214 6.35 12.74 -7.70
C LEU A 214 5.99 12.42 -6.25
N ILE A 215 6.86 12.79 -5.32
CA ILE A 215 6.54 12.89 -3.90
C ILE A 215 6.42 14.37 -3.59
N LEU A 216 5.25 14.79 -3.08
CA LEU A 216 5.01 16.15 -2.61
C LEU A 216 5.25 16.21 -1.10
N GLY A 217 6.42 16.74 -0.74
CA GLY A 217 6.93 16.81 0.62
C GLY A 217 6.52 18.07 1.38
N LEU A 218 7.02 18.18 2.62
CA LEU A 218 6.74 19.27 3.55
C LEU A 218 7.09 20.66 3.00
N ASP A 219 8.09 20.76 2.12
CA ASP A 219 8.46 22.02 1.46
C ASP A 219 7.31 22.64 0.65
N PHE A 220 6.54 21.83 -0.08
CA PHE A 220 5.32 22.27 -0.75
C PHE A 220 4.13 22.29 0.20
N LEU A 221 3.96 21.28 1.04
CA LEU A 221 2.82 21.20 1.96
C LEU A 221 2.77 22.41 2.90
N PHE A 222 3.91 22.85 3.46
CA PHE A 222 3.94 24.07 4.26
C PHE A 222 3.78 25.34 3.42
N ARG A 223 4.44 25.43 2.27
CA ARG A 223 4.37 26.63 1.40
C ARG A 223 2.94 26.95 0.99
N TYR A 224 2.17 25.91 0.66
CA TYR A 224 0.80 26.00 0.22
C TYR A 224 -0.22 25.64 1.30
N LYS A 225 0.16 25.76 2.58
CA LYS A 225 -0.71 25.56 3.76
C LYS A 225 -1.64 24.35 3.63
N ALA A 226 -1.09 23.23 3.19
CA ALA A 226 -1.87 22.08 2.81
C ALA A 226 -2.67 21.52 3.99
N VAL A 227 -3.95 21.21 3.74
CA VAL A 227 -4.82 20.53 4.71
C VAL A 227 -5.09 19.12 4.20
N ILE A 228 -4.47 18.13 4.84
CA ILE A 228 -4.67 16.70 4.57
C ILE A 228 -5.83 16.22 5.45
N ASP A 229 -7.02 16.07 4.88
CA ASP A 229 -8.21 15.56 5.55
C ASP A 229 -8.36 14.07 5.25
N LEU A 230 -7.77 13.24 6.11
CA LEU A 230 -7.81 11.77 5.98
C LEU A 230 -9.23 11.20 6.18
N GLY A 231 -10.08 11.89 6.97
CA GLY A 231 -11.46 11.47 7.20
C GLY A 231 -12.32 11.62 5.95
N LYS A 232 -12.04 12.65 5.13
CA LYS A 232 -12.67 12.85 3.81
C LYS A 232 -11.82 12.37 2.64
N ARG A 233 -10.64 11.80 2.90
CA ARG A 233 -9.66 11.36 1.90
C ARG A 233 -9.35 12.42 0.84
N ARG A 234 -8.98 13.62 1.27
CA ARG A 234 -8.64 14.71 0.34
C ARG A 234 -7.55 15.62 0.86
N VAL A 235 -6.95 16.39 -0.03
CA VAL A 235 -6.01 17.46 0.30
C VAL A 235 -6.46 18.78 -0.31
N THR A 236 -6.28 19.87 0.43
CA THR A 236 -6.50 21.23 -0.06
C THR A 236 -5.19 22.01 0.01
N PHE A 237 -4.92 22.88 -0.96
CA PHE A 237 -3.75 23.76 -1.01
C PHE A 237 -4.20 25.22 -1.00
N ASP A 238 -3.77 26.00 -0.01
CA ASP A 238 -4.22 27.35 0.30
C ASP A 238 -5.76 27.46 0.33
N ASP A 239 -6.35 28.30 -0.52
CA ASP A 239 -7.79 28.50 -0.72
C ASP A 239 -8.32 27.80 -1.98
N GLY A 240 -7.54 26.88 -2.55
CA GLY A 240 -7.92 26.08 -3.70
C GLY A 240 -9.03 25.08 -3.39
N GLU A 241 -9.54 24.45 -4.45
CA GLU A 241 -10.55 23.40 -4.32
C GLU A 241 -9.95 22.13 -3.68
N PRO A 242 -10.74 21.37 -2.90
CA PRO A 242 -10.29 20.08 -2.38
C PRO A 242 -10.02 19.07 -3.51
N ILE A 243 -8.90 18.36 -3.40
CA ILE A 243 -8.48 17.29 -4.30
C ILE A 243 -8.65 15.96 -3.59
N GLU A 244 -9.56 15.14 -4.10
CA GLU A 244 -9.80 13.80 -3.56
C GLU A 244 -8.59 12.88 -3.83
N PHE A 245 -8.25 12.05 -2.85
CA PHE A 245 -7.24 11.02 -3.01
C PHE A 245 -7.77 9.91 -3.92
N LEU A 246 -6.89 9.42 -4.79
CA LEU A 246 -7.19 8.31 -5.67
C LEU A 246 -7.54 7.05 -4.87
N THR A 247 -8.43 6.26 -5.43
CA THR A 247 -8.61 4.86 -5.09
C THR A 247 -7.40 4.04 -5.55
N GLU A 248 -7.23 2.82 -5.02
CA GLU A 248 -6.16 1.93 -5.48
C GLU A 248 -6.31 1.61 -6.97
N GLU A 249 -7.54 1.38 -7.45
CA GLU A 249 -7.83 1.12 -8.86
C GLU A 249 -7.43 2.30 -9.76
N GLU A 250 -7.70 3.53 -9.34
CA GLU A 250 -7.32 4.73 -10.08
C GLU A 250 -5.80 4.93 -10.10
N ALA A 251 -5.12 4.67 -8.98
CA ALA A 251 -3.66 4.76 -8.91
C ALA A 251 -2.98 3.75 -9.85
N LEU A 252 -3.50 2.51 -9.92
CA LEU A 252 -3.00 1.46 -10.82
C LEU A 252 -3.17 1.83 -12.30
N LYS A 253 -4.23 2.54 -12.67
CA LYS A 253 -4.49 2.98 -14.05
C LYS A 253 -3.53 4.07 -14.53
N ILE A 254 -3.00 4.89 -13.62
CA ILE A 254 -2.04 5.94 -13.98
C ILE A 254 -0.67 5.30 -14.19
N SER A 255 -0.21 4.48 -13.24
CA SER A 255 1.10 3.82 -13.19
C SER A 255 2.30 4.76 -13.35
N ALA A 256 3.25 4.74 -12.41
CA ALA A 256 4.44 5.58 -12.52
C ALA A 256 5.26 5.26 -13.79
N PHE A 257 5.91 6.28 -14.33
CA PHE A 257 6.73 6.14 -15.52
C PHE A 257 7.90 5.19 -15.25
N LYS A 258 7.87 4.05 -15.95
CA LYS A 258 8.95 3.07 -15.92
C LYS A 258 10.23 3.64 -16.50
N VAL A 259 11.35 3.09 -16.05
CA VAL A 259 12.67 3.35 -16.64
C VAL A 259 12.63 2.85 -18.08
N GLU A 260 12.77 3.74 -19.05
CA GLU A 260 13.12 3.32 -20.41
C GLU A 260 14.63 3.05 -20.40
N GLU A 261 15.04 1.84 -20.78
CA GLU A 261 16.43 1.56 -21.12
C GLU A 261 16.76 2.43 -22.35
N ASP A 262 17.69 3.37 -22.18
CA ASP A 262 18.24 4.19 -23.27
C ASP A 262 19.14 3.34 -24.18
#